data_AF-A0A344THT4-F1
#
_entry.id   AF-A0A344THT4-F1
#
_cell.length_a   1.000
_cell.length_b   1.000
_cell.length_c   1.000
_cell.angle_alpha   90.00
_cell.angle_beta   90.00
_cell.angle_gamma   90.00
#
_symmetry.space_group_name_H-M   'P 1'
#
loop_
_entity.id
_entity.type
_entity.pdbx_description
1 polymer ?
#
loop_
_entity_poly.entity_id
_entity_poly.type
_entity_poly.pdbx_seq_one_letter_code
_entity_poly.pdbx_strand_id
1 'polypeptide(L)'
;MHVTSPVRTPLVTGGKTYADVTEDICKQVEGKPTKEWKVAFVISLAVLAYGTVCLFWTWWEGLGVWGLNKTVGWAWDITNFVWWVGIGHAGTLISAILLLFRQKWRTSINRAAEAMTIFAVLCAASFILMHMGRPWLAYWALPLPNTFGSLWVNFNSPLVWDVFAISTYFSVSCLFWYVGLVPDLATIRDRAQNKVSKYIYGVLSLGWNGSARTWSRYEYISLILAGLSTPLVLSVHTIVSMDFATSVIPGWHTTIFPPYFVAGAIFSGFAMVQNLMLVTRVVYKLEDYITFEHIESMNKIITLTGSIVGVAYLTEFFIAWYSGVEYESYAFYNRMAGPYWWAYWAMMTCNVISPQLFWSRKIRRSVKWTFFISVIVNIGMWFERFVIIVTSLHRDYVPSSWAMFSPTMFDIGDYIFSFGFFFTCFFLFSKYLPVINMAEVKGVIKSTSEKLPLKVSGVSKAERLASPAYKKDAE
;
A
#
# COMPACT_ATOMS: atom_id res chain seq x y z
N MET A 1 24.80 25.95 -9.89
CA MET A 1 24.01 25.23 -10.92
C MET A 1 24.06 23.75 -10.60
N HIS A 2 22.91 23.08 -10.47
CA HIS A 2 22.92 21.62 -10.34
C HIS A 2 23.33 21.01 -11.68
N VAL A 3 24.46 20.29 -11.70
CA VAL A 3 24.84 19.47 -12.85
C VAL A 3 23.88 18.26 -12.87
N THR A 4 23.10 18.14 -13.94
CA THR A 4 22.21 17.01 -14.17
C THR A 4 22.80 16.15 -15.28
N SER A 5 22.82 14.83 -15.09
CA SER A 5 23.32 13.91 -16.11
C SER A 5 22.37 13.93 -17.33
N PRO A 6 22.90 14.01 -18.56
CA PRO A 6 22.11 14.01 -19.79
C PRO A 6 21.37 12.68 -20.05
N VAL A 7 21.70 11.62 -19.28
CA VAL A 7 21.06 10.30 -19.39
C VAL A 7 19.68 10.29 -18.74
N ARG A 8 19.39 11.21 -17.80
CA ARG A 8 18.14 11.21 -17.05
C ARG A 8 16.99 11.74 -17.89
N THR A 9 15.92 10.95 -17.99
CA THR A 9 14.65 11.33 -18.59
C THR A 9 13.93 12.38 -17.73
N PRO A 10 13.19 13.30 -18.35
CA PRO A 10 12.42 14.29 -17.63
C PRO A 10 11.26 13.65 -16.87
N LEU A 11 11.02 14.10 -15.64
CA LEU A 11 9.93 13.62 -14.80
C LEU A 11 8.63 14.38 -15.02
N VAL A 12 8.72 15.63 -15.49
CA VAL A 12 7.56 16.47 -15.85
C VAL A 12 7.69 16.80 -17.34
N THR A 13 6.69 16.43 -18.12
CA THR A 13 6.65 16.64 -19.58
C THR A 13 5.78 17.84 -19.94
N GLY A 14 5.79 18.24 -21.22
CA GLY A 14 4.94 19.32 -21.73
C GLY A 14 5.44 20.72 -21.38
N GLY A 15 6.67 20.84 -20.87
CA GLY A 15 7.30 22.13 -20.55
C GLY A 15 6.51 23.01 -19.57
N LYS A 16 5.85 22.38 -18.59
CA LYS A 16 5.01 23.04 -17.57
C LYS A 16 5.80 24.02 -16.70
N THR A 17 5.18 25.15 -16.39
CA THR A 17 5.68 26.18 -15.47
C THR A 17 5.15 25.96 -14.04
N TYR A 18 5.65 26.72 -13.07
CA TYR A 18 5.13 26.68 -11.69
C TYR A 18 3.63 27.05 -11.58
N ALA A 19 3.18 27.96 -12.46
CA ALA A 19 1.78 28.34 -12.54
C ALA A 19 0.92 27.19 -13.07
N ASP A 20 1.37 26.54 -14.16
CA ASP A 20 0.67 25.42 -14.78
C ASP A 20 0.47 24.25 -13.80
N VAL A 21 1.48 23.94 -12.97
CA VAL A 21 1.37 22.90 -11.94
C VAL A 21 0.28 23.21 -10.93
N THR A 22 0.19 24.47 -10.52
CA THR A 22 -0.84 24.91 -9.57
C THR A 22 -2.21 24.83 -10.23
N GLU A 23 -2.32 25.30 -11.47
CA GLU A 23 -3.58 25.32 -12.21
C GLU A 23 -4.10 23.90 -12.47
N ASP A 24 -3.27 23.01 -13.02
CA ASP A 24 -3.66 21.66 -13.39
C ASP A 24 -4.13 20.84 -12.17
N ILE A 25 -3.47 21.01 -11.01
CA ILE A 25 -3.79 20.27 -9.78
C ILE A 25 -4.98 20.92 -9.04
N CYS A 26 -4.99 22.24 -8.84
CA CYS A 26 -6.07 22.92 -8.11
C CYS A 26 -7.40 22.90 -8.88
N LYS A 27 -7.38 22.88 -10.22
CA LYS A 27 -8.61 22.84 -11.04
C LYS A 27 -9.55 21.70 -10.66
N GLN A 28 -9.01 20.55 -10.27
CA GLN A 28 -9.83 19.40 -9.85
C GLN A 28 -10.51 19.65 -8.49
N VAL A 29 -9.84 20.35 -7.59
CA VAL A 29 -10.36 20.72 -6.27
C VAL A 29 -11.40 21.83 -6.39
N GLU A 30 -11.11 22.86 -7.18
CA GLU A 30 -11.97 24.04 -7.39
C GLU A 30 -13.20 23.75 -8.25
N GLY A 31 -13.09 22.83 -9.21
CA GLY A 31 -14.17 22.45 -10.12
C GLY A 31 -15.34 21.76 -9.43
N LYS A 32 -16.53 21.87 -10.03
CA LYS A 32 -17.69 21.06 -9.62
C LYS A 32 -17.39 19.57 -9.85
N PRO A 33 -17.91 18.65 -9.01
CA PRO A 33 -17.70 17.22 -9.23
C PRO A 33 -18.23 16.80 -10.60
N THR A 34 -17.41 16.07 -11.35
CA THR A 34 -17.76 15.55 -12.68
C THR A 34 -18.86 14.49 -12.56
N LYS A 35 -19.53 14.18 -13.69
CA LYS A 35 -20.58 13.14 -13.69
C LYS A 35 -19.99 11.77 -13.35
N GLU A 36 -18.82 11.47 -13.87
CA GLU A 36 -18.08 10.23 -13.65
C GLU A 36 -17.73 10.06 -12.17
N TRP A 37 -17.23 11.11 -11.52
CA TRP A 37 -16.95 11.09 -10.08
C TRP A 37 -18.22 10.84 -9.26
N LYS A 38 -19.33 11.51 -9.60
CA LYS A 38 -20.61 11.30 -8.89
C LYS A 38 -21.12 9.87 -9.02
N VAL A 39 -21.05 9.30 -10.23
CA VAL A 39 -21.45 7.90 -10.46
C VAL A 39 -20.56 6.95 -9.65
N ALA A 40 -19.24 7.12 -9.72
CA ALA A 40 -18.30 6.29 -8.96
C ALA A 40 -18.52 6.40 -7.43
N PHE A 41 -18.78 7.61 -6.94
CA PHE A 41 -19.06 7.87 -5.53
C PHE A 41 -20.39 7.28 -5.07
N VAL A 42 -21.45 7.37 -5.89
CA VAL A 42 -22.74 6.73 -5.58
C VAL A 42 -22.60 5.20 -5.57
N ILE A 43 -21.83 4.63 -6.49
CA ILE A 43 -21.53 3.19 -6.50
C ILE A 43 -20.77 2.80 -5.23
N SER A 44 -19.72 3.54 -4.85
CA SER A 44 -18.95 3.23 -3.64
C SER A 44 -19.81 3.34 -2.38
N LEU A 45 -20.73 4.31 -2.32
CA LEU A 45 -21.70 4.44 -1.23
C LEU A 45 -22.71 3.30 -1.20
N ALA A 46 -23.20 2.84 -2.35
CA ALA A 46 -24.12 1.71 -2.40
C ALA A 46 -23.44 0.41 -1.93
N VAL A 47 -22.19 0.21 -2.35
CA VAL A 47 -21.34 -0.91 -1.90
C VAL A 47 -21.08 -0.83 -0.40
N LEU A 48 -20.74 0.36 0.12
CA LEU A 48 -20.55 0.61 1.54
C LEU A 48 -21.84 0.37 2.35
N ALA A 49 -23.00 0.80 1.82
CA ALA A 49 -24.29 0.58 2.48
C ALA A 49 -24.62 -0.91 2.56
N TYR A 50 -24.43 -1.67 1.47
CA TYR A 50 -24.61 -3.12 1.46
C TYR A 50 -23.70 -3.81 2.49
N GLY A 51 -22.41 -3.48 2.48
CA GLY A 51 -21.47 -4.03 3.44
C GLY A 51 -21.78 -3.65 4.90
N THR A 52 -22.29 -2.43 5.13
CA THR A 52 -22.71 -1.98 6.47
C THR A 52 -23.89 -2.81 6.99
N VAL A 53 -24.81 -3.21 6.11
CA VAL A 53 -25.93 -4.09 6.47
C VAL A 53 -25.43 -5.49 6.86
N CYS A 54 -24.47 -6.05 6.11
CA CYS A 54 -23.82 -7.31 6.48
C CYS A 54 -23.12 -7.22 7.83
N LEU A 55 -22.31 -6.17 8.05
CA LEU A 55 -21.61 -5.93 9.31
C LEU A 55 -22.58 -5.80 10.49
N PHE A 56 -23.65 -5.02 10.31
CA PHE A 56 -24.67 -4.85 11.34
C PHE A 56 -25.29 -6.20 11.71
N TRP A 57 -25.59 -7.04 10.72
CA TRP A 57 -26.10 -8.39 10.95
C TRP A 57 -25.11 -9.26 11.73
N THR A 58 -23.83 -9.23 11.37
CA THR A 58 -22.74 -9.93 12.09
C THR A 58 -22.67 -9.52 13.55
N TRP A 59 -22.79 -8.23 13.87
CA TRP A 59 -22.78 -7.77 15.27
C TRP A 59 -24.07 -8.06 16.03
N TRP A 60 -25.21 -8.10 15.34
CA TRP A 60 -26.50 -8.35 15.96
C TRP A 60 -26.70 -9.83 16.31
N GLU A 61 -26.45 -10.72 15.35
CA GLU A 61 -26.61 -12.18 15.52
C GLU A 61 -25.36 -12.83 16.15
N GLY A 62 -24.19 -12.25 15.90
CA GLY A 62 -22.90 -12.73 16.38
C GLY A 62 -22.04 -13.38 15.29
N LEU A 63 -20.77 -13.64 15.60
CA LEU A 63 -19.76 -14.16 14.66
C LEU A 63 -20.09 -15.52 14.04
N GLY A 64 -21.07 -16.26 14.60
CA GLY A 64 -21.51 -17.55 14.06
C GLY A 64 -22.17 -17.46 12.68
N VAL A 65 -22.50 -16.26 12.19
CA VAL A 65 -22.97 -16.05 10.82
C VAL A 65 -21.86 -16.18 9.78
N TRP A 66 -20.61 -16.03 10.18
CA TRP A 66 -19.45 -16.28 9.32
C TRP A 66 -19.21 -17.77 9.12
N GLY A 67 -18.48 -18.12 8.06
CA GLY A 67 -18.11 -19.50 7.73
C GLY A 67 -17.05 -20.12 8.64
N LEU A 68 -16.74 -19.46 9.77
CA LEU A 68 -15.78 -19.93 10.75
C LEU A 68 -16.28 -21.23 11.41
N ASN A 69 -15.33 -22.01 11.92
CA ASN A 69 -15.65 -23.19 12.69
C ASN A 69 -14.70 -23.32 13.89
N LYS A 70 -14.96 -24.31 14.75
CA LYS A 70 -14.15 -24.52 15.97
C LYS A 70 -12.67 -24.83 15.71
N THR A 71 -12.31 -25.28 14.51
CA THR A 71 -10.94 -25.58 14.09
C THR A 71 -10.33 -24.38 13.36
N VAL A 72 -11.02 -23.87 12.34
CA VAL A 72 -10.62 -22.68 11.56
C VAL A 72 -11.33 -21.47 12.15
N GLY A 73 -10.74 -20.95 13.24
CA GLY A 73 -11.24 -19.78 13.96
C GLY A 73 -10.91 -18.45 13.29
N TRP A 74 -9.98 -18.45 12.33
CA TRP A 74 -9.62 -17.31 11.50
C TRP A 74 -9.58 -17.72 10.04
N ALA A 75 -10.14 -16.87 9.18
CA ALA A 75 -10.14 -17.06 7.74
C ALA A 75 -10.20 -15.69 7.04
N TRP A 76 -11.36 -15.30 6.50
CA TRP A 76 -11.51 -14.06 5.70
C TRP A 76 -11.27 -12.80 6.53
N ASP A 77 -11.69 -12.79 7.78
CA ASP A 77 -11.47 -11.72 8.75
C ASP A 77 -10.00 -11.30 8.84
N ILE A 78 -9.13 -12.18 9.32
CA ILE A 78 -7.71 -11.87 9.49
C ILE A 78 -6.97 -11.82 8.14
N THR A 79 -7.42 -12.59 7.13
CA THR A 79 -6.88 -12.51 5.76
C THR A 79 -7.01 -11.09 5.22
N ASN A 80 -8.21 -10.50 5.32
CA ASN A 80 -8.49 -9.16 4.84
C ASN A 80 -7.77 -8.09 5.68
N PHE A 81 -7.70 -8.28 6.99
CA PHE A 81 -6.91 -7.45 7.89
C PHE A 81 -5.45 -7.34 7.43
N VAL A 82 -4.74 -8.46 7.31
CA VAL A 82 -3.32 -8.47 6.93
C VAL A 82 -3.12 -7.95 5.50
N TRP A 83 -4.07 -8.22 4.60
CA TRP A 83 -4.04 -7.73 3.23
C TRP A 83 -4.18 -6.20 3.17
N TRP A 84 -5.10 -5.61 3.93
CA TRP A 84 -5.26 -4.15 4.00
C TRP A 84 -4.09 -3.45 4.70
N VAL A 85 -3.55 -4.02 5.79
CA VAL A 85 -2.31 -3.53 6.41
C VAL A 85 -1.17 -3.57 5.38
N GLY A 86 -1.04 -4.68 4.66
CA GLY A 86 -0.05 -4.86 3.59
C GLY A 86 -0.14 -3.78 2.52
N ILE A 87 -1.34 -3.50 2.00
CA ILE A 87 -1.58 -2.42 1.03
C ILE A 87 -1.15 -1.07 1.60
N GLY A 88 -1.46 -0.82 2.88
CA GLY A 88 -1.14 0.43 3.57
C GLY A 88 0.36 0.75 3.56
N HIS A 89 1.23 -0.24 3.64
CA HIS A 89 2.68 -0.03 3.77
C HIS A 89 3.35 0.64 2.57
N ALA A 90 2.86 0.41 1.35
CA ALA A 90 3.51 0.98 0.17
C ALA A 90 3.47 2.50 0.14
N GLY A 91 2.40 3.14 0.64
CA GLY A 91 2.31 4.59 0.65
C GLY A 91 3.36 5.25 1.53
N THR A 92 3.53 4.75 2.74
CA THR A 92 4.60 5.18 3.66
C THR A 92 6.00 4.84 3.16
N LEU A 93 6.18 3.73 2.42
CA LEU A 93 7.47 3.44 1.79
C LEU A 93 7.78 4.46 0.68
N ILE A 94 6.81 4.76 -0.18
CA ILE A 94 6.96 5.74 -1.27
C ILE A 94 7.29 7.12 -0.71
N SER A 95 6.72 7.49 0.43
CA SER A 95 6.89 8.82 0.98
C SER A 95 8.08 8.96 1.92
N ALA A 96 8.41 7.93 2.71
CA ALA A 96 9.53 7.96 3.65
C ALA A 96 10.82 7.38 3.05
N ILE A 97 10.82 6.11 2.64
CA ILE A 97 12.03 5.40 2.18
C ILE A 97 12.59 6.05 0.91
N LEU A 98 11.74 6.39 -0.06
CA LEU A 98 12.21 7.07 -1.26
C LEU A 98 12.67 8.51 -0.98
N LEU A 99 12.16 9.17 0.06
CA LEU A 99 12.69 10.47 0.51
C LEU A 99 14.11 10.30 1.07
N LEU A 100 14.35 9.28 1.89
CA LEU A 100 15.68 8.97 2.42
C LEU A 100 16.69 8.67 1.30
N PHE A 101 16.27 7.92 0.29
CA PHE A 101 17.08 7.66 -0.91
C PHE A 101 17.09 8.82 -1.92
N ARG A 102 16.48 9.97 -1.58
CA ARG A 102 16.42 11.18 -2.40
C ARG A 102 15.93 10.93 -3.84
N GLN A 103 15.00 9.99 -3.99
CA GLN A 103 14.43 9.63 -5.28
C GLN A 103 13.39 10.67 -5.71
N LYS A 104 13.71 11.44 -6.76
CA LYS A 104 12.88 12.58 -7.20
C LYS A 104 11.53 12.17 -7.81
N TRP A 105 11.42 10.97 -8.36
CA TRP A 105 10.19 10.49 -9.01
C TRP A 105 9.04 10.22 -8.02
N ARG A 106 9.31 10.12 -6.70
CA ARG A 106 8.25 9.95 -5.71
C ARG A 106 7.27 11.14 -5.64
N THR A 107 7.72 12.33 -6.04
CA THR A 107 7.03 13.62 -5.81
C THR A 107 5.67 13.73 -6.50
N SER A 108 5.46 13.02 -7.61
CA SER A 108 4.17 12.97 -8.32
C SER A 108 3.19 11.93 -7.77
N ILE A 109 3.62 11.07 -6.83
CA ILE A 109 2.84 9.90 -6.36
C ILE A 109 2.60 9.93 -4.85
N ASN A 110 3.53 10.50 -4.07
CA ASN A 110 3.55 10.44 -2.61
C ASN A 110 2.21 10.77 -1.96
N ARG A 111 1.56 11.86 -2.39
CA ARG A 111 0.32 12.35 -1.79
C ARG A 111 -0.84 11.35 -1.88
N ALA A 112 -1.04 10.78 -3.07
CA ALA A 112 -2.06 9.77 -3.30
C ALA A 112 -1.72 8.47 -2.58
N ALA A 113 -0.44 8.11 -2.52
CA ALA A 113 0.02 6.90 -1.86
C ALA A 113 -0.12 7.00 -0.32
N GLU A 114 0.22 8.15 0.28
CA GLU A 114 0.00 8.42 1.71
C GLU A 114 -1.49 8.39 2.07
N ALA A 115 -2.36 8.97 1.23
CA ALA A 115 -3.81 8.90 1.44
C ALA A 115 -4.32 7.46 1.36
N MET A 116 -3.82 6.67 0.39
CA MET A 116 -4.09 5.24 0.30
C MET A 116 -3.70 4.51 1.59
N THR A 117 -2.53 4.82 2.18
CA THR A 117 -2.13 4.24 3.48
C THR A 117 -3.17 4.48 4.55
N ILE A 118 -3.58 5.72 4.75
CA ILE A 118 -4.51 6.08 5.82
C ILE A 118 -5.84 5.34 5.65
N PHE A 119 -6.38 5.30 4.44
CA PHE A 119 -7.66 4.62 4.18
C PHE A 119 -7.54 3.10 4.29
N ALA A 120 -6.44 2.52 3.82
CA ALA A 120 -6.18 1.08 3.96
C ALA A 120 -6.03 0.69 5.44
N VAL A 121 -5.35 1.49 6.25
CA VAL A 121 -5.22 1.27 7.70
C VAL A 121 -6.56 1.39 8.41
N LEU A 122 -7.44 2.32 8.02
CA LEU A 122 -8.79 2.38 8.57
C LEU A 122 -9.63 1.15 8.20
N CYS A 123 -9.47 0.62 6.98
CA CYS A 123 -10.11 -0.63 6.57
C CYS A 123 -9.57 -1.80 7.41
N ALA A 124 -8.26 -1.91 7.60
CA ALA A 124 -7.66 -2.92 8.48
C ALA A 124 -8.16 -2.80 9.92
N ALA A 125 -8.15 -1.59 10.49
CA ALA A 125 -8.63 -1.34 11.85
C ALA A 125 -10.12 -1.69 12.02
N SER A 126 -10.92 -1.58 10.96
CA SER A 126 -12.32 -2.03 11.02
C SER A 126 -12.41 -3.54 11.27
N PHE A 127 -11.56 -4.36 10.62
CA PHE A 127 -11.56 -5.81 10.85
C PHE A 127 -11.23 -6.19 12.29
N ILE A 128 -10.35 -5.45 12.98
CA ILE A 128 -10.06 -5.64 14.42
C ILE A 128 -11.36 -5.61 15.23
N LEU A 129 -12.24 -4.65 14.97
CA LEU A 129 -13.51 -4.54 15.68
C LEU A 129 -14.55 -5.56 15.18
N MET A 130 -14.55 -5.86 13.89
CA MET A 130 -15.50 -6.80 13.27
C MET A 130 -15.34 -8.21 13.81
N HIS A 131 -14.09 -8.68 13.97
CA HIS A 131 -13.81 -10.07 14.36
C HIS A 131 -13.90 -10.32 15.87
N MET A 132 -14.20 -9.30 16.67
CA MET A 132 -14.39 -9.46 18.11
C MET A 132 -15.78 -9.98 18.42
N GLY A 133 -15.88 -11.01 19.26
CA GLY A 133 -17.19 -11.49 19.74
C GLY A 133 -17.89 -10.49 20.68
N ARG A 134 -17.14 -9.57 21.29
CA ARG A 134 -17.65 -8.49 22.17
C ARG A 134 -16.94 -7.17 21.87
N PRO A 135 -17.25 -6.50 20.76
CA PRO A 135 -16.52 -5.32 20.32
C PRO A 135 -16.66 -4.13 21.28
N TRP A 136 -17.75 -4.04 22.05
CA TRP A 136 -17.94 -2.98 23.06
C TRP A 136 -16.93 -3.03 24.23
N LEU A 137 -16.17 -4.13 24.37
CA LEU A 137 -15.09 -4.27 25.36
C LEU A 137 -13.69 -4.06 24.78
N ALA A 138 -13.57 -3.61 23.52
CA ALA A 138 -12.28 -3.43 22.85
C ALA A 138 -11.28 -2.54 23.60
N TYR A 139 -11.78 -1.59 24.40
CA TYR A 139 -10.93 -0.70 25.21
C TYR A 139 -10.09 -1.45 26.26
N TRP A 140 -10.44 -2.68 26.65
CA TRP A 140 -9.63 -3.49 27.56
C TRP A 140 -8.31 -3.99 26.95
N ALA A 141 -8.13 -3.91 25.64
CA ALA A 141 -6.84 -4.16 25.02
C ALA A 141 -5.81 -3.04 25.31
N LEU A 142 -6.27 -1.88 25.81
CA LEU A 142 -5.40 -0.76 26.17
C LEU A 142 -4.99 -0.85 27.65
N PRO A 143 -3.73 -0.52 27.99
CA PRO A 143 -3.27 -0.48 29.38
C PRO A 143 -3.78 0.80 30.04
N LEU A 144 -5.06 0.83 30.42
CA LEU A 144 -5.69 1.94 31.11
C LEU A 144 -5.85 1.64 32.61
N PRO A 145 -5.48 2.58 33.50
CA PRO A 145 -5.80 2.46 34.92
C PRO A 145 -7.30 2.23 35.13
N ASN A 146 -7.65 1.33 36.05
CA ASN A 146 -9.03 0.95 36.29
C ASN A 146 -9.31 0.62 37.77
N THR A 147 -10.60 0.45 38.08
CA THR A 147 -11.11 0.20 39.43
C THR A 147 -11.02 -1.26 39.87
N PHE A 148 -10.51 -2.17 39.03
CA PHE A 148 -10.42 -3.61 39.31
C PHE A 148 -9.12 -4.00 40.03
N GLY A 149 -8.56 -3.12 40.86
CA GLY A 149 -7.32 -3.36 41.59
C GLY A 149 -6.08 -3.41 40.67
N SER A 150 -5.97 -2.44 39.75
CA SER A 150 -4.87 -2.34 38.78
C SER A 150 -4.74 -3.58 37.89
N LEU A 151 -5.85 -4.04 37.31
CA LEU A 151 -5.84 -5.07 36.29
C LEU A 151 -5.19 -4.52 35.00
N TRP A 152 -4.22 -5.23 34.42
CA TRP A 152 -3.56 -4.81 33.18
C TRP A 152 -3.62 -5.89 32.11
N VAL A 153 -3.33 -5.50 30.87
CA VAL A 153 -3.10 -6.44 29.77
C VAL A 153 -1.75 -7.14 29.94
N ASN A 154 -1.63 -8.33 29.37
CA ASN A 154 -0.32 -8.95 29.19
C ASN A 154 0.39 -8.29 28.00
N PHE A 155 1.73 -8.25 28.03
CA PHE A 155 2.55 -7.71 26.93
C PHE A 155 3.30 -8.81 26.18
N ASN A 156 2.83 -10.06 26.27
CA ASN A 156 3.43 -11.21 25.60
C ASN A 156 2.67 -11.62 24.34
N SER A 157 1.39 -11.26 24.23
CA SER A 157 0.57 -11.56 23.07
C SER A 157 0.89 -10.63 21.89
N PRO A 158 1.25 -11.18 20.72
CA PRO A 158 1.39 -10.41 19.48
C PRO A 158 0.16 -9.57 19.12
N LEU A 159 -1.05 -10.03 19.45
CA LEU A 159 -2.29 -9.27 19.25
C LEU A 159 -2.33 -7.96 20.04
N VAL A 160 -1.71 -7.91 21.23
CA VAL A 160 -1.59 -6.65 22.00
C VAL A 160 -0.57 -5.73 21.33
N TRP A 161 0.52 -6.29 20.81
CA TRP A 161 1.50 -5.52 20.04
C TRP A 161 0.88 -4.92 18.78
N ASP A 162 -0.04 -5.63 18.13
CA ASP A 162 -0.80 -5.17 16.97
C ASP A 162 -1.65 -3.92 17.27
N VAL A 163 -2.29 -3.86 18.44
CA VAL A 163 -3.02 -2.65 18.90
C VAL A 163 -2.08 -1.45 18.96
N PHE A 164 -0.87 -1.61 19.50
CA PHE A 164 0.13 -0.53 19.52
C PHE A 164 0.69 -0.23 18.13
N ALA A 165 1.01 -1.25 17.35
CA ALA A 165 1.59 -1.12 16.02
C ALA A 165 0.65 -0.33 15.10
N ILE A 166 -0.62 -0.72 15.04
CA ILE A 166 -1.60 -0.09 14.14
C ILE A 166 -2.00 1.30 14.63
N SER A 167 -2.20 1.50 15.94
CA SER A 167 -2.53 2.82 16.48
C SER A 167 -1.39 3.83 16.27
N THR A 168 -0.14 3.41 16.50
CA THR A 168 1.04 4.26 16.24
C THR A 168 1.24 4.48 14.75
N TYR A 169 1.10 3.45 13.92
CA TYR A 169 1.20 3.55 12.47
C TYR A 169 0.17 4.50 11.87
N PHE A 170 -1.09 4.38 12.28
CA PHE A 170 -2.17 5.28 11.87
C PHE A 170 -1.88 6.73 12.29
N SER A 171 -1.49 6.94 13.55
CA SER A 171 -1.22 8.27 14.09
C SER A 171 -0.05 8.96 13.39
N VAL A 172 1.06 8.25 13.20
CA VAL A 172 2.26 8.78 12.51
C VAL A 172 1.97 9.02 11.03
N SER A 173 1.24 8.11 10.36
CA SER A 173 0.86 8.28 8.95
C SER A 173 -0.04 9.49 8.74
N CYS A 174 -1.05 9.68 9.60
CA CYS A 174 -1.90 10.87 9.59
C CYS A 174 -1.09 12.15 9.79
N LEU A 175 -0.20 12.17 10.78
CA LEU A 175 0.63 13.33 11.07
C LEU A 175 1.58 13.65 9.91
N PHE A 176 2.24 12.64 9.35
CA PHE A 176 3.18 12.80 8.25
C PHE A 176 2.48 13.33 6.98
N TRP A 177 1.36 12.72 6.59
CA TRP A 177 0.55 13.15 5.45
C TRP A 177 0.00 14.57 5.64
N TYR A 178 -0.54 14.86 6.83
CA TYR A 178 -1.12 16.16 7.14
C TYR A 178 -0.06 17.27 7.13
N VAL A 179 1.10 17.06 7.76
CA VAL A 179 2.22 18.00 7.71
C VAL A 179 2.61 18.26 6.26
N GLY A 180 2.73 17.21 5.44
CA GLY A 180 2.98 17.35 4.01
C GLY A 180 1.91 18.16 3.28
N LEU A 181 0.64 18.13 3.73
CA LEU A 181 -0.53 18.78 3.13
C LEU A 181 -0.58 20.29 3.40
N VAL A 182 0.00 20.75 4.51
CA VAL A 182 -0.09 22.16 4.96
C VAL A 182 0.27 23.18 3.86
N PRO A 183 1.39 23.06 3.11
CA PRO A 183 1.74 24.03 2.06
C PRO A 183 0.76 24.01 0.87
N ASP A 184 0.22 22.84 0.55
CA ASP A 184 -0.73 22.68 -0.55
C ASP A 184 -2.10 23.28 -0.19
N LEU A 185 -2.54 23.10 1.06
CA LEU A 185 -3.77 23.72 1.57
C LEU A 185 -3.69 25.24 1.59
N ALA A 186 -2.52 25.80 1.92
CA ALA A 186 -2.28 27.23 1.84
C ALA A 186 -2.44 27.74 0.40
N THR A 187 -1.95 26.97 -0.58
CA THR A 187 -2.11 27.31 -2.00
C THR A 187 -3.58 27.31 -2.42
N ILE A 188 -4.36 26.33 -1.97
CA ILE A 188 -5.80 26.23 -2.27
C ILE A 188 -6.58 27.36 -1.56
N ARG A 189 -6.25 27.67 -0.30
CA ARG A 189 -6.82 28.80 0.46
C ARG A 189 -6.68 30.12 -0.29
N ASP A 190 -5.50 30.37 -0.87
CA ASP A 190 -5.21 31.63 -1.54
C ASP A 190 -5.90 31.74 -2.91
N ARG A 191 -6.26 30.60 -3.54
CA ARG A 191 -7.05 30.55 -4.77
C ARG A 191 -8.57 30.50 -4.55
N ALA A 192 -9.02 30.01 -3.39
CA ALA A 192 -10.42 29.79 -3.09
C ALA A 192 -11.24 31.09 -3.18
N GLN A 193 -12.21 31.12 -4.11
CA GLN A 193 -13.14 32.24 -4.30
C GLN A 193 -14.26 32.25 -3.25
N ASN A 194 -14.70 31.06 -2.81
CA ASN A 194 -15.81 30.91 -1.87
C ASN A 194 -15.35 31.18 -0.43
N LYS A 195 -16.07 32.04 0.31
CA LYS A 195 -15.77 32.38 1.72
C LYS A 195 -15.65 31.14 2.62
N VAL A 196 -16.55 30.16 2.45
CA VAL A 196 -16.55 28.91 3.24
C VAL A 196 -15.30 28.07 2.93
N SER A 197 -15.00 27.85 1.66
CA SER A 197 -13.81 27.09 1.24
C SER A 197 -12.53 27.77 1.70
N LYS A 198 -12.43 29.09 1.55
CA LYS A 198 -11.30 29.88 2.03
C LYS A 198 -11.12 29.80 3.54
N TYR A 199 -12.22 29.79 4.30
CA TYR A 199 -12.17 29.61 5.75
C TYR A 199 -11.69 28.20 6.13
N ILE A 200 -12.28 27.15 5.55
CA ILE A 200 -11.90 25.75 5.84
C ILE A 200 -10.43 25.49 5.50
N TYR A 201 -10.00 25.81 4.28
CA TYR A 201 -8.59 25.66 3.88
C TYR A 201 -7.67 26.61 4.66
N GLY A 202 -8.19 27.77 5.09
CA GLY A 202 -7.53 28.69 5.99
C GLY A 202 -7.16 28.06 7.33
N VAL A 203 -8.13 27.46 8.00
CA VAL A 203 -7.95 26.75 9.27
C VAL A 203 -7.00 25.56 9.09
N LEU A 204 -7.22 24.72 8.06
CA LEU A 204 -6.39 23.55 7.81
C LEU A 204 -4.94 23.89 7.40
N SER A 205 -4.69 25.07 6.85
CA SER A 205 -3.33 25.53 6.50
C SER A 205 -2.51 26.02 7.69
N LEU A 206 -3.07 26.07 8.91
CA LEU A 206 -2.38 26.48 10.15
C LEU A 206 -1.61 27.81 10.04
N GLY A 207 -2.11 28.76 9.24
CA GLY A 207 -1.45 30.06 9.04
C GLY A 207 -0.14 29.97 8.24
N TRP A 208 0.04 28.94 7.42
CA TRP A 208 1.22 28.80 6.57
C TRP A 208 1.45 30.04 5.69
N ASN A 209 2.63 30.63 5.84
CA ASN A 209 3.06 31.89 5.21
C ASN A 209 4.19 31.71 4.19
N GLY A 210 4.71 30.49 3.99
CA GLY A 210 5.79 30.21 3.05
C GLY A 210 7.13 30.89 3.36
N SER A 211 7.37 31.36 4.60
CA SER A 211 8.63 31.99 4.96
C SER A 211 9.81 31.00 4.90
N ALA A 212 11.03 31.50 4.66
CA ALA A 212 12.24 30.67 4.62
C ALA A 212 12.45 29.88 5.94
N ARG A 213 12.12 30.48 7.09
CA ARG A 213 12.18 29.83 8.40
C ARG A 213 11.19 28.68 8.52
N THR A 214 9.98 28.86 7.99
CA THR A 214 8.93 27.83 7.97
C THR A 214 9.35 26.66 7.07
N TRP A 215 9.87 26.95 5.88
CA TRP A 215 10.36 25.94 4.94
C TRP A 215 11.53 25.11 5.50
N SER A 216 12.53 25.77 6.08
CA SER A 216 13.65 25.06 6.69
C SER A 216 13.19 24.08 7.76
N ARG A 217 12.28 24.51 8.66
CA ARG A 217 11.70 23.63 9.70
C ARG A 217 10.87 22.49 9.11
N TYR A 218 10.08 22.77 8.08
CA TYR A 218 9.28 21.77 7.38
C TYR A 218 10.14 20.66 6.77
N GLU A 219 11.25 21.02 6.12
CA GLU A 219 12.18 20.05 5.55
C GLU A 219 12.83 19.17 6.64
N TYR A 220 13.27 19.77 7.75
CA TYR A 220 13.82 19.02 8.90
C TYR A 220 12.79 18.06 9.49
N ILE A 221 11.55 18.52 9.74
CA ILE A 221 10.48 17.67 10.29
C ILE A 221 10.14 16.53 9.33
N SER A 222 10.05 16.82 8.03
CA SER A 222 9.74 15.80 7.00
C SER A 222 10.83 14.72 6.96
N LEU A 223 12.10 15.09 7.07
CA LEU A 223 13.21 14.13 7.14
C LEU A 223 13.19 13.30 8.43
N ILE A 224 12.91 13.91 9.59
CA ILE A 224 12.78 13.19 10.87
C ILE A 224 11.62 12.19 10.80
N LEU A 225 10.45 12.63 10.33
CA LEU A 225 9.29 11.76 10.22
C LEU A 225 9.51 10.63 9.22
N ALA A 226 10.22 10.86 8.11
CA ALA A 226 10.61 9.79 7.20
C ALA A 226 11.60 8.80 7.84
N GLY A 227 12.55 9.32 8.62
CA GLY A 227 13.48 8.51 9.41
C GLY A 227 12.79 7.65 10.44
N LEU A 228 11.75 8.16 11.12
CA LEU A 228 10.95 7.42 12.11
C LEU A 228 9.95 6.46 11.46
N SER A 229 9.32 6.87 10.35
CA SER A 229 8.32 6.05 9.64
C SER A 229 8.95 4.82 8.99
N THR A 230 10.22 4.88 8.61
CA THR A 230 10.90 3.76 7.94
C THR A 230 11.03 2.52 8.84
N PRO A 231 11.61 2.60 10.05
CA PRO A 231 11.57 1.49 11.01
C PRO A 231 10.15 1.08 11.39
N LEU A 232 9.24 2.05 11.54
CA LEU A 232 7.85 1.78 11.90
C LEU A 232 7.14 0.91 10.86
N VAL A 233 7.32 1.20 9.57
CA VAL A 233 6.76 0.40 8.47
C VAL A 233 7.27 -1.03 8.51
N LEU A 234 8.57 -1.21 8.73
CA LEU A 234 9.18 -2.53 8.83
C LEU A 234 8.68 -3.28 10.08
N SER A 235 8.58 -2.60 11.22
CA SER A 235 8.18 -3.22 12.49
C SER A 235 6.70 -3.57 12.53
N VAL A 236 5.81 -2.72 12.00
CA VAL A 236 4.36 -2.95 12.07
C VAL A 236 3.98 -4.23 11.33
N HIS A 237 4.42 -4.40 10.09
CA HIS A 237 4.10 -5.61 9.33
C HIS A 237 4.86 -6.84 9.84
N THR A 238 6.00 -6.63 10.49
CA THR A 238 6.73 -7.68 11.23
C THR A 238 5.91 -8.14 12.45
N ILE A 239 5.31 -7.22 13.22
CA ILE A 239 4.45 -7.57 14.36
C ILE A 239 3.22 -8.37 13.89
N VAL A 240 2.54 -7.91 12.84
CA VAL A 240 1.42 -8.65 12.23
C VAL A 240 1.85 -10.04 11.76
N SER A 241 3.07 -10.19 11.25
CA SER A 241 3.58 -11.52 10.89
C SER A 241 3.87 -12.42 12.10
N MET A 242 4.19 -11.83 13.26
CA MET A 242 4.47 -12.57 14.49
C MET A 242 3.22 -13.21 15.09
N ASP A 243 2.02 -12.72 14.77
CA ASP A 243 0.76 -13.40 15.10
C ASP A 243 0.73 -14.85 14.61
N PHE A 244 1.36 -15.11 13.46
CA PHE A 244 1.50 -16.45 12.88
C PHE A 244 2.84 -17.08 13.27
N ALA A 245 3.95 -16.36 13.08
CA ALA A 245 5.30 -16.91 13.22
C ALA A 245 5.63 -17.46 14.62
N THR A 246 5.04 -16.85 15.66
CA THR A 246 5.24 -17.24 17.06
C THR A 246 4.29 -18.35 17.53
N SER A 247 3.35 -18.78 16.66
CA SER A 247 2.51 -19.93 16.91
C SER A 247 3.32 -21.23 16.87
N VAL A 248 2.70 -22.33 17.32
CA VAL A 248 3.24 -23.69 17.24
C VAL A 248 2.65 -24.49 16.07
N ILE A 249 1.80 -23.87 15.25
CA ILE A 249 1.12 -24.55 14.14
C ILE A 249 2.10 -24.82 12.99
N PRO A 250 2.10 -26.04 12.41
CA PRO A 250 2.97 -26.34 11.29
C PRO A 250 2.60 -25.52 10.05
N GLY A 251 3.62 -24.99 9.37
CA GLY A 251 3.46 -24.03 8.28
C GLY A 251 3.17 -22.59 8.71
N TRP A 252 3.02 -22.31 10.01
CA TRP A 252 3.06 -20.96 10.60
C TRP A 252 4.34 -20.71 11.38
N HIS A 253 4.81 -21.70 12.15
CA HIS A 253 6.02 -21.57 12.96
C HIS A 253 7.27 -21.47 12.09
N THR A 254 7.68 -20.26 11.74
CA THR A 254 8.87 -20.03 10.90
C THR A 254 9.49 -18.66 11.14
N THR A 255 10.80 -18.58 10.94
CA THR A 255 11.60 -17.37 11.16
C THR A 255 11.67 -16.45 9.94
N ILE A 256 11.27 -16.93 8.75
CA ILE A 256 11.33 -16.14 7.51
C ILE A 256 10.13 -15.19 7.36
N PHE A 257 9.04 -15.42 8.11
CA PHE A 257 7.80 -14.66 7.99
C PHE A 257 7.96 -13.14 8.13
N PRO A 258 8.68 -12.59 9.12
CA PRO A 258 8.82 -11.14 9.23
C PRO A 258 9.34 -10.41 7.98
N PRO A 259 10.53 -10.75 7.43
CA PRO A 259 11.01 -10.11 6.21
C PRO A 259 10.16 -10.48 4.98
N TYR A 260 9.62 -11.69 4.91
CA TYR A 260 8.79 -12.15 3.80
C TYR A 260 7.46 -11.39 3.73
N PHE A 261 6.75 -11.26 4.84
CA PHE A 261 5.48 -10.53 4.92
C PHE A 261 5.71 -9.06 4.54
N VAL A 262 6.80 -8.44 5.00
CA VAL A 262 7.18 -7.07 4.60
C VAL A 262 7.39 -6.97 3.09
N ALA A 263 8.12 -7.91 2.47
CA ALA A 263 8.31 -7.92 1.02
C ALA A 263 6.96 -8.05 0.27
N GLY A 264 6.06 -8.92 0.76
CA GLY A 264 4.70 -9.08 0.24
C GLY A 264 3.83 -7.83 0.41
N ALA A 265 3.96 -7.11 1.53
CA ALA A 265 3.28 -5.83 1.75
C ALA A 265 3.71 -4.77 0.73
N ILE A 266 5.02 -4.68 0.48
CA ILE A 266 5.55 -3.76 -0.55
C ILE A 266 5.05 -4.18 -1.94
N PHE A 267 5.07 -5.48 -2.26
CA PHE A 267 4.61 -6.01 -3.54
C PHE A 267 3.13 -5.69 -3.82
N SER A 268 2.23 -6.06 -2.91
CA SER A 268 0.78 -5.76 -3.02
C SER A 268 0.49 -4.26 -2.99
N GLY A 269 1.09 -3.52 -2.06
CA GLY A 269 0.82 -2.09 -1.94
C GLY A 269 1.25 -1.30 -3.17
N PHE A 270 2.42 -1.59 -3.78
CA PHE A 270 2.81 -0.93 -5.03
C PHE A 270 1.88 -1.30 -6.18
N ALA A 271 1.38 -2.54 -6.24
CA ALA A 271 0.38 -2.93 -7.23
C ALA A 271 -0.94 -2.15 -7.05
N MET A 272 -1.38 -1.93 -5.81
CA MET A 272 -2.56 -1.09 -5.53
C MET A 272 -2.33 0.38 -5.91
N VAL A 273 -1.20 0.98 -5.53
CA VAL A 273 -0.84 2.35 -5.94
C VAL A 273 -0.84 2.45 -7.46
N GLN A 274 -0.26 1.48 -8.15
CA GLN A 274 -0.20 1.45 -9.61
C GLN A 274 -1.61 1.48 -10.22
N ASN A 275 -2.56 0.68 -9.72
CA ASN A 275 -3.95 0.71 -10.19
C ASN A 275 -4.61 2.08 -9.99
N LEU A 276 -4.49 2.66 -8.79
CA LEU A 276 -5.09 3.96 -8.47
C LEU A 276 -4.47 5.11 -9.28
N MET A 277 -3.15 5.12 -9.43
CA MET A 277 -2.44 6.17 -10.16
C MET A 277 -2.68 6.10 -11.66
N LEU A 278 -2.82 4.90 -12.25
CA LEU A 278 -3.14 4.76 -13.68
C LEU A 278 -4.54 5.28 -14.00
N VAL A 279 -5.53 5.01 -13.15
CA VAL A 279 -6.88 5.55 -13.32
C VAL A 279 -6.87 7.07 -13.13
N THR A 280 -6.26 7.56 -12.05
CA THR A 280 -6.15 9.00 -11.76
C THR A 280 -5.46 9.76 -12.89
N ARG A 281 -4.38 9.20 -13.44
CA ARG A 281 -3.62 9.75 -14.58
C ARG A 281 -4.52 10.09 -15.75
N VAL A 282 -5.41 9.17 -16.14
CA VAL A 282 -6.29 9.32 -17.30
C VAL A 282 -7.50 10.20 -16.98
N VAL A 283 -8.17 9.95 -15.84
CA VAL A 283 -9.40 10.67 -15.48
C VAL A 283 -9.12 12.14 -15.19
N TYR A 284 -8.04 12.45 -14.48
CA TYR A 284 -7.67 13.84 -14.13
C TYR A 284 -6.75 14.50 -15.15
N LYS A 285 -6.40 13.80 -16.24
CA LYS A 285 -5.49 14.29 -17.30
C LYS A 285 -4.13 14.73 -16.76
N LEU A 286 -3.60 13.99 -15.78
CA LEU A 286 -2.31 14.26 -15.12
C LEU A 286 -1.15 13.50 -15.78
N GLU A 287 -1.25 13.25 -17.09
CA GLU A 287 -0.30 12.48 -17.87
C GLU A 287 1.11 13.10 -17.90
N ASP A 288 1.18 14.42 -17.82
CA ASP A 288 2.43 15.19 -17.80
C ASP A 288 3.18 15.11 -16.47
N TYR A 289 2.49 14.74 -15.39
CA TYR A 289 3.05 14.62 -14.04
C TYR A 289 3.31 13.15 -13.67
N ILE A 290 2.42 12.25 -14.09
CA ILE A 290 2.51 10.80 -13.90
C ILE A 290 2.97 10.18 -15.23
N THR A 291 4.25 10.33 -15.51
CA THR A 291 4.87 9.90 -16.76
C THR A 291 5.16 8.40 -16.79
N PHE A 292 5.57 7.87 -17.95
CA PHE A 292 6.00 6.48 -18.08
C PHE A 292 7.19 6.11 -17.20
N GLU A 293 8.03 7.07 -16.79
CA GLU A 293 9.16 6.82 -15.90
C GLU A 293 8.69 6.48 -14.48
N HIS A 294 7.60 7.08 -14.02
CA HIS A 294 6.95 6.77 -12.75
C HIS A 294 6.41 5.34 -12.76
N ILE A 295 5.65 5.00 -13.81
CA ILE A 295 5.06 3.67 -14.02
C ILE A 295 6.16 2.60 -14.11
N GLU A 296 7.20 2.84 -14.91
CA GLU A 296 8.30 1.89 -15.06
C GLU A 296 9.08 1.70 -13.75
N SER A 297 9.29 2.77 -12.97
CA SER A 297 10.02 2.69 -11.70
C SER A 297 9.24 1.89 -10.65
N MET A 298 7.93 2.09 -10.55
CA MET A 298 7.06 1.28 -9.69
C MET A 298 7.06 -0.20 -10.11
N ASN A 299 6.93 -0.48 -11.41
CA ASN A 299 6.98 -1.85 -11.92
C ASN A 299 8.31 -2.56 -11.63
N LYS A 300 9.44 -1.85 -11.64
CA LYS A 300 10.75 -2.41 -11.23
C LYS A 300 10.76 -2.82 -9.76
N ILE A 301 10.17 -2.01 -8.88
CA ILE A 301 10.04 -2.36 -7.45
C ILE A 301 9.14 -3.58 -7.29
N ILE A 302 8.00 -3.62 -7.97
CA ILE A 302 7.08 -4.79 -7.99
C ILE A 302 7.82 -6.05 -8.45
N THR A 303 8.65 -5.96 -9.49
CA THR A 303 9.44 -7.10 -10.00
C THR A 303 10.45 -7.60 -8.96
N LEU A 304 11.15 -6.65 -8.32
CA LEU A 304 12.14 -6.95 -7.28
C LEU A 304 11.49 -7.65 -6.09
N THR A 305 10.42 -7.08 -5.53
CA THR A 305 9.77 -7.64 -4.34
C THR A 305 9.02 -8.93 -4.65
N GLY A 306 8.37 -9.04 -5.81
CA GLY A 306 7.79 -10.30 -6.26
C GLY A 306 8.83 -11.43 -6.41
N SER A 307 10.05 -11.08 -6.84
CA SER A 307 11.16 -12.06 -6.90
C SER A 307 11.65 -12.45 -5.51
N ILE A 308 11.73 -11.52 -4.56
CA ILE A 308 12.07 -11.81 -3.15
C ILE A 308 11.02 -12.76 -2.53
N VAL A 309 9.74 -12.49 -2.76
CA VAL A 309 8.63 -13.36 -2.33
C VAL A 309 8.74 -14.75 -2.97
N GLY A 310 9.04 -14.83 -4.27
CA GLY A 310 9.28 -16.10 -4.95
C GLY A 310 10.43 -16.92 -4.34
N VAL A 311 11.54 -16.26 -3.96
CA VAL A 311 12.66 -16.92 -3.26
C VAL A 311 12.24 -17.40 -1.87
N ALA A 312 11.42 -16.64 -1.15
CA ALA A 312 10.89 -17.05 0.15
C ALA A 312 10.03 -18.33 0.03
N TYR A 313 9.13 -18.41 -0.95
CA TYR A 313 8.34 -19.63 -1.20
C TYR A 313 9.21 -20.87 -1.49
N LEU A 314 10.25 -20.70 -2.31
CA LEU A 314 11.18 -21.79 -2.61
C LEU A 314 11.96 -22.21 -1.36
N THR A 315 12.33 -21.25 -0.51
CA THR A 315 13.03 -21.50 0.75
C THR A 315 12.13 -22.28 1.71
N GLU A 316 10.86 -21.90 1.85
CA GLU A 316 9.89 -22.64 2.68
C GLU A 316 9.71 -24.07 2.20
N PHE A 317 9.54 -24.27 0.89
CA PHE A 317 9.42 -25.61 0.31
C PHE A 317 10.67 -26.46 0.55
N PHE A 318 11.86 -25.85 0.38
CA PHE A 318 13.12 -26.50 0.66
C PHE A 318 13.27 -26.88 2.14
N ILE A 319 12.93 -25.98 3.07
CA ILE A 319 13.03 -26.24 4.51
C ILE A 319 12.01 -27.29 4.95
N ALA A 320 10.79 -27.30 4.39
CA ALA A 320 9.80 -28.33 4.68
C ALA A 320 10.31 -29.74 4.33
N TRP A 321 11.02 -29.87 3.20
CA TRP A 321 11.68 -31.11 2.79
C TRP A 321 12.94 -31.41 3.64
N TYR A 322 13.75 -30.40 3.92
CA TYR A 322 15.02 -30.55 4.65
C TYR A 322 14.85 -30.84 6.15
N SER A 323 13.78 -30.32 6.78
CA SER A 323 13.57 -30.39 8.22
C SER A 323 13.34 -31.82 8.75
N GLY A 324 12.88 -32.75 7.92
CA GLY A 324 12.54 -34.11 8.33
C GLY A 324 11.35 -34.21 9.30
N VAL A 325 10.62 -33.11 9.56
CA VAL A 325 9.42 -33.11 10.40
C VAL A 325 8.21 -33.45 9.54
N GLU A 326 7.56 -34.58 9.86
CA GLU A 326 6.43 -35.10 9.08
C GLU A 326 5.26 -34.11 8.97
N TYR A 327 4.95 -33.39 10.04
CA TYR A 327 3.87 -32.39 10.05
C TYR A 327 4.13 -31.21 9.11
N GLU A 328 5.37 -30.70 9.06
CA GLU A 328 5.75 -29.63 8.12
C GLU A 328 5.72 -30.13 6.68
N SER A 329 6.28 -31.33 6.43
CA SER A 329 6.21 -31.96 5.11
C SER A 329 4.76 -32.15 4.64
N TYR A 330 3.88 -32.62 5.53
CA TYR A 330 2.46 -32.79 5.24
C TYR A 330 1.74 -31.46 5.00
N ALA A 331 2.05 -30.40 5.77
CA ALA A 331 1.44 -29.08 5.59
C ALA A 331 1.68 -28.52 4.18
N PHE A 332 2.91 -28.63 3.66
CA PHE A 332 3.24 -28.19 2.30
C PHE A 332 2.68 -29.13 1.22
N TYR A 333 2.62 -30.44 1.48
CA TYR A 333 1.92 -31.37 0.58
C TYR A 333 0.42 -31.03 0.49
N ASN A 334 -0.23 -30.76 1.62
CA ASN A 334 -1.63 -30.36 1.70
C ASN A 334 -1.91 -29.05 0.94
N ARG A 335 -0.98 -28.08 0.98
CA ARG A 335 -1.08 -26.86 0.15
C ARG A 335 -1.13 -27.19 -1.35
N MET A 336 -0.27 -28.10 -1.82
CA MET A 336 -0.14 -28.41 -3.26
C MET A 336 -1.24 -29.33 -3.81
N ALA A 337 -1.61 -30.36 -3.05
CA ALA A 337 -2.45 -31.47 -3.52
C ALA A 337 -3.70 -31.70 -2.66
N GLY A 338 -3.88 -30.94 -1.59
CA GLY A 338 -5.04 -31.04 -0.72
C GLY A 338 -6.28 -30.32 -1.25
N PRO A 339 -7.34 -30.20 -0.43
CA PRO A 339 -8.63 -29.61 -0.82
C PRO A 339 -8.56 -28.16 -1.35
N TYR A 340 -7.53 -27.41 -0.93
CA TYR A 340 -7.30 -26.01 -1.33
C TYR A 340 -6.20 -25.86 -2.38
N TRP A 341 -5.88 -26.91 -3.15
CA TRP A 341 -4.87 -26.86 -4.22
C TRP A 341 -5.07 -25.66 -5.16
N TRP A 342 -6.33 -25.38 -5.53
CA TRP A 342 -6.70 -24.30 -6.45
C TRP A 342 -6.26 -22.92 -5.92
N ALA A 343 -6.33 -22.69 -4.60
CA ALA A 343 -5.91 -21.44 -3.98
C ALA A 343 -4.38 -21.31 -3.99
N TYR A 344 -3.66 -22.39 -3.68
CA TYR A 344 -2.20 -22.42 -3.70
C TYR A 344 -1.63 -22.21 -5.11
N TRP A 345 -2.16 -22.93 -6.12
CA TRP A 345 -1.70 -22.80 -7.50
C TRP A 345 -2.09 -21.44 -8.11
N ALA A 346 -3.25 -20.88 -7.74
CA ALA A 346 -3.60 -19.51 -8.11
C ALA A 346 -2.63 -18.50 -7.50
N MET A 347 -2.32 -18.62 -6.20
CA MET A 347 -1.33 -17.79 -5.51
C MET A 347 0.04 -17.88 -6.20
N MET A 348 0.59 -19.08 -6.39
CA MET A 348 1.91 -19.28 -7.00
C MET A 348 1.96 -18.72 -8.43
N THR A 349 0.93 -18.95 -9.24
CA THR A 349 0.84 -18.43 -10.60
C THR A 349 0.80 -16.90 -10.60
N CYS A 350 -0.05 -16.30 -9.75
CA CYS A 350 -0.20 -14.86 -9.69
C CYS A 350 1.07 -14.17 -9.15
N ASN A 351 1.64 -14.66 -8.05
CA ASN A 351 2.73 -13.98 -7.37
C ASN A 351 4.10 -14.29 -7.98
N VAL A 352 4.34 -15.50 -8.50
CA VAL A 352 5.64 -15.88 -9.04
C VAL A 352 5.73 -15.58 -10.53
N ILE A 353 4.69 -15.85 -11.33
CA ILE A 353 4.77 -15.70 -12.80
C ILE A 353 4.47 -14.27 -13.25
N SER A 354 3.42 -13.64 -12.70
CA SER A 354 2.98 -12.31 -13.19
C SER A 354 4.05 -11.21 -13.09
N PRO A 355 4.85 -11.07 -12.02
CA PRO A 355 5.87 -10.02 -11.98
C PRO A 355 7.03 -10.26 -12.95
N GLN A 356 7.30 -11.50 -13.36
CA GLN A 356 8.38 -11.80 -14.30
C GLN A 356 8.08 -11.26 -15.71
N LEU A 357 6.82 -11.01 -16.03
CA LEU A 357 6.43 -10.36 -17.28
C LEU A 357 6.98 -8.93 -17.39
N PHE A 358 7.24 -8.26 -16.27
CA PHE A 358 7.81 -6.90 -16.23
C PHE A 358 9.31 -6.84 -16.56
N TRP A 359 10.01 -7.97 -16.73
CA TRP A 359 11.34 -7.98 -17.34
C TRP A 359 11.31 -7.48 -18.78
N SER A 360 10.21 -7.74 -19.51
CA SER A 360 10.00 -7.19 -20.84
C SER A 360 9.69 -5.69 -20.76
N ARG A 361 10.59 -4.88 -21.33
CA ARG A 361 10.42 -3.42 -21.40
C ARG A 361 9.10 -3.00 -22.08
N LYS A 362 8.63 -3.78 -23.06
CA LYS A 362 7.38 -3.51 -23.78
C LYS A 362 6.16 -3.62 -22.87
N ILE A 363 6.14 -4.62 -21.99
CA ILE A 363 5.05 -4.82 -21.02
C ILE A 363 5.16 -3.76 -19.92
N ARG A 364 6.37 -3.55 -19.38
CA ARG A 364 6.61 -2.60 -18.28
C ARG A 364 6.26 -1.15 -18.60
N ARG A 365 6.33 -0.74 -19.87
CA ARG A 365 5.95 0.61 -20.33
C ARG A 365 4.56 0.67 -20.97
N SER A 366 3.75 -0.38 -20.84
CA SER A 366 2.36 -0.39 -21.31
C SER A 366 1.40 -0.17 -20.14
N VAL A 367 0.59 0.89 -20.23
CA VAL A 367 -0.43 1.24 -19.24
C VAL A 367 -1.44 0.10 -19.05
N LYS A 368 -1.90 -0.51 -20.15
CA LYS A 368 -2.90 -1.59 -20.12
C LYS A 368 -2.38 -2.84 -19.42
N TRP A 369 -1.18 -3.30 -19.81
CA TRP A 369 -0.57 -4.49 -19.20
C TRP A 369 -0.23 -4.26 -17.74
N THR A 370 0.27 -3.08 -17.41
CA THR A 370 0.60 -2.74 -16.02
C THR A 370 -0.65 -2.78 -15.14
N PHE A 371 -1.77 -2.18 -15.57
CA PHE A 371 -3.02 -2.22 -14.82
C PHE A 371 -3.50 -3.66 -14.58
N PHE A 372 -3.52 -4.49 -15.62
CA PHE A 372 -4.02 -5.87 -15.49
C PHE A 372 -3.12 -6.74 -14.60
N ILE A 373 -1.79 -6.65 -14.75
CA ILE A 373 -0.86 -7.39 -13.91
C ILE A 373 -0.96 -6.92 -12.46
N SER A 374 -1.08 -5.61 -12.20
CA SER A 374 -1.25 -5.09 -10.84
C SER A 374 -2.54 -5.59 -10.16
N VAL A 375 -3.63 -5.77 -10.89
CA VAL A 375 -4.84 -6.43 -10.36
C VAL A 375 -4.57 -7.89 -10.01
N ILE A 376 -3.91 -8.64 -10.90
CA ILE A 376 -3.55 -10.05 -10.66
C ILE A 376 -2.66 -10.20 -9.42
N VAL A 377 -1.67 -9.32 -9.26
CA VAL A 377 -0.79 -9.29 -8.08
C VAL A 377 -1.60 -9.13 -6.79
N ASN A 378 -2.55 -8.19 -6.76
CA ASN A 378 -3.38 -7.98 -5.57
C ASN A 378 -4.25 -9.19 -5.23
N ILE A 379 -4.80 -9.87 -6.23
CA ILE A 379 -5.57 -11.12 -6.06
C ILE A 379 -4.65 -12.24 -5.54
N GLY A 380 -3.46 -12.40 -6.12
CA GLY A 380 -2.49 -13.40 -5.69
C GLY A 380 -2.02 -13.18 -4.25
N MET A 381 -1.82 -11.92 -3.85
CA MET A 381 -1.44 -11.55 -2.48
C MET A 381 -2.58 -11.72 -1.46
N TRP A 382 -3.83 -11.62 -1.89
CA TRP A 382 -4.96 -12.01 -1.06
C TRP A 382 -4.97 -13.53 -0.83
N PHE A 383 -4.80 -14.31 -1.91
CA PHE A 383 -4.67 -15.76 -1.81
C PHE A 383 -3.46 -16.19 -0.98
N GLU A 384 -2.36 -15.44 -1.00
CA GLU A 384 -1.21 -15.71 -0.14
C GLU A 384 -1.58 -15.75 1.34
N ARG A 385 -2.29 -14.71 1.81
CA ARG A 385 -2.74 -14.65 3.21
C ARG A 385 -3.76 -15.75 3.50
N PHE A 386 -4.74 -15.93 2.62
CA PHE A 386 -5.74 -16.99 2.77
C PHE A 386 -5.11 -18.39 2.85
N VAL A 387 -4.15 -18.68 1.98
CA VAL A 387 -3.45 -19.96 1.94
C VAL A 387 -2.65 -20.16 3.22
N ILE A 388 -1.83 -19.20 3.65
CA ILE A 388 -1.07 -19.32 4.90
C ILE A 388 -2.01 -19.61 6.07
N ILE A 389 -3.11 -18.87 6.19
CA ILE A 389 -4.02 -18.98 7.33
C ILE A 389 -4.82 -20.28 7.29
N VAL A 390 -5.63 -20.47 6.25
CA VAL A 390 -6.64 -21.55 6.22
C VAL A 390 -6.00 -22.92 5.98
N THR A 391 -4.99 -23.02 5.10
CA THR A 391 -4.39 -24.33 4.78
C THR A 391 -3.56 -24.92 5.91
N SER A 392 -3.06 -24.08 6.82
CA SER A 392 -2.34 -24.52 8.02
C SER A 392 -3.28 -24.79 9.22
N LEU A 393 -4.48 -24.20 9.25
CA LEU A 393 -5.46 -24.44 10.33
C LEU A 393 -6.39 -25.63 10.09
N HIS A 394 -6.84 -25.84 8.85
CA HIS A 394 -7.87 -26.86 8.56
C HIS A 394 -7.34 -28.30 8.62
N ARG A 395 -6.00 -28.45 8.60
CA ARG A 395 -5.23 -29.70 8.64
C ARG A 395 -3.96 -29.46 9.45
N ASP A 396 -4.00 -29.78 10.74
CA ASP A 396 -2.89 -29.62 11.67
C ASP A 396 -2.48 -30.97 12.29
N TYR A 397 -1.96 -30.96 13.52
CA TYR A 397 -1.46 -32.12 14.25
C TYR A 397 -2.43 -33.29 14.38
N VAL A 398 -3.73 -33.06 14.59
CA VAL A 398 -4.68 -34.12 14.99
C VAL A 398 -5.73 -34.37 13.90
N PRO A 399 -5.72 -35.56 13.24
CA PRO A 399 -6.66 -35.86 12.17
C PRO A 399 -8.15 -35.79 12.54
N SER A 400 -8.52 -35.97 13.82
CA SER A 400 -9.91 -35.83 14.25
C SER A 400 -10.44 -34.39 14.27
N SER A 401 -9.54 -33.41 14.32
CA SER A 401 -9.88 -31.98 14.35
C SER A 401 -9.99 -31.37 12.95
N TRP A 402 -9.60 -32.13 11.93
CA TRP A 402 -9.57 -31.72 10.54
C TRP A 402 -10.95 -31.28 10.04
N ALA A 403 -11.01 -30.04 9.56
CA ALA A 403 -12.25 -29.40 9.11
C ALA A 403 -12.08 -28.78 7.72
N MET A 404 -13.17 -28.26 7.17
CA MET A 404 -13.17 -27.45 5.96
C MET A 404 -13.75 -26.07 6.28
N PHE A 405 -13.25 -25.07 5.60
CA PHE A 405 -13.75 -23.69 5.62
C PHE A 405 -14.42 -23.35 4.29
N SER A 406 -15.62 -22.81 4.35
CA SER A 406 -16.32 -22.21 3.21
C SER A 406 -16.87 -20.87 3.64
N PRO A 407 -16.55 -19.77 2.94
CA PRO A 407 -17.07 -18.46 3.31
C PRO A 407 -18.58 -18.41 3.11
N THR A 408 -19.25 -17.64 3.95
CA THR A 408 -20.67 -17.29 3.82
C THR A 408 -20.82 -15.98 3.05
N MET A 409 -22.07 -15.58 2.79
CA MET A 409 -22.37 -14.27 2.23
C MET A 409 -21.89 -13.13 3.15
N PHE A 410 -21.85 -13.34 4.47
CA PHE A 410 -21.43 -12.31 5.43
C PHE A 410 -19.91 -12.10 5.43
N ASP A 411 -19.11 -13.17 5.31
CA ASP A 411 -17.65 -13.05 5.10
C ASP A 411 -17.33 -12.19 3.86
N ILE A 412 -18.04 -12.46 2.77
CA ILE A 412 -17.88 -11.74 1.50
C ILE A 412 -18.44 -10.31 1.63
N GLY A 413 -19.56 -10.14 2.33
CA GLY A 413 -20.20 -8.85 2.59
C GLY A 413 -19.30 -7.90 3.37
N ASP A 414 -18.63 -8.39 4.40
CA ASP A 414 -17.68 -7.61 5.22
C ASP A 414 -16.40 -7.30 4.43
N TYR A 415 -15.97 -8.17 3.51
CA TYR A 415 -14.92 -7.83 2.56
C TYR A 415 -15.35 -6.72 1.59
N ILE A 416 -16.56 -6.81 1.05
CA ILE A 416 -17.15 -5.79 0.17
C ILE A 416 -17.32 -4.45 0.90
N PHE A 417 -17.70 -4.46 2.19
CA PHE A 417 -17.73 -3.27 3.04
C PHE A 417 -16.41 -2.53 2.98
N SER A 418 -15.28 -3.24 3.14
CA SER A 418 -13.96 -2.63 3.20
C SER A 418 -13.59 -1.90 1.89
N PHE A 419 -13.96 -2.42 0.72
CA PHE A 419 -13.77 -1.71 -0.55
C PHE A 419 -14.71 -0.52 -0.70
N GLY A 420 -15.98 -0.66 -0.31
CA GLY A 420 -16.93 0.46 -0.32
C GLY A 420 -16.44 1.61 0.55
N PHE A 421 -15.90 1.29 1.72
CA PHE A 421 -15.33 2.25 2.66
C PHE A 421 -14.06 2.91 2.08
N PHE A 422 -13.11 2.10 1.62
CA PHE A 422 -11.87 2.56 0.99
C PHE A 422 -12.14 3.54 -0.17
N PHE A 423 -12.95 3.15 -1.14
CA PHE A 423 -13.21 3.98 -2.32
C PHE A 423 -14.03 5.23 -1.98
N THR A 424 -14.95 5.15 -1.01
CA THR A 424 -15.68 6.34 -0.53
C THR A 424 -14.71 7.37 0.05
N CYS A 425 -13.79 6.95 0.91
CA CYS A 425 -12.74 7.83 1.45
C CYS A 425 -11.81 8.36 0.36
N PHE A 426 -11.37 7.49 -0.56
CA PHE A 426 -10.47 7.86 -1.65
C PHE A 426 -11.11 8.88 -2.61
N PHE A 427 -12.39 8.73 -2.96
CA PHE A 427 -13.10 9.68 -3.82
C PHE A 427 -13.37 11.02 -3.13
N LEU A 428 -13.62 11.04 -1.82
CA LEU A 428 -13.68 12.28 -1.04
C LEU A 428 -12.32 12.99 -1.07
N PHE A 429 -11.24 12.25 -0.81
CA PHE A 429 -9.88 12.78 -0.92
C PHE A 429 -9.60 13.33 -2.33
N SER A 430 -9.88 12.56 -3.37
CA SER A 430 -9.56 12.94 -4.75
C SER A 430 -10.33 14.17 -5.24
N LYS A 431 -11.44 14.54 -4.57
CA LYS A 431 -12.24 15.72 -4.90
C LYS A 431 -11.89 16.95 -4.08
N TYR A 432 -11.62 16.77 -2.78
CA TYR A 432 -11.49 17.89 -1.83
C TYR A 432 -10.03 18.20 -1.48
N LEU A 433 -9.09 17.33 -1.81
CA LEU A 433 -7.68 17.48 -1.53
C LEU A 433 -6.85 17.29 -2.82
N PRO A 434 -5.64 17.88 -2.90
CA PRO A 434 -4.79 17.73 -4.05
C PRO A 434 -4.23 16.30 -4.10
N VAL A 435 -4.31 15.65 -5.27
CA VAL A 435 -3.85 14.26 -5.45
C VAL A 435 -2.33 14.18 -5.65
N ILE A 436 -1.72 15.29 -6.09
CA ILE A 436 -0.27 15.43 -6.28
C ILE A 436 0.25 16.52 -5.33
N ASN A 437 1.44 16.31 -4.75
CA ASN A 437 2.10 17.30 -3.91
C ASN A 437 2.65 18.46 -4.77
N MET A 438 1.98 19.62 -4.74
CA MET A 438 2.35 20.76 -5.59
C MET A 438 3.69 21.34 -5.17
N ALA A 439 3.91 21.48 -3.86
CA ALA A 439 5.16 22.01 -3.32
C ALA A 439 6.39 21.23 -3.79
N GLU A 440 6.37 19.91 -3.68
CA GLU A 440 7.49 19.06 -4.05
C GLU A 440 7.70 18.97 -5.56
N VAL A 441 6.60 18.88 -6.34
CA VAL A 441 6.69 18.89 -7.81
C VAL A 441 7.32 20.18 -8.29
N LYS A 442 6.91 21.34 -7.75
CA LYS A 442 7.56 22.63 -8.04
C LYS A 442 9.05 22.58 -7.68
N GLY A 443 9.43 21.97 -6.56
CA GLY A 443 10.84 21.77 -6.17
C GLY A 443 11.69 21.02 -7.20
N VAL A 444 11.12 20.06 -7.95
CA VAL A 444 11.87 19.23 -8.91
C VAL A 444 11.84 19.72 -10.35
N ILE A 445 10.87 20.54 -10.76
CA ILE A 445 10.71 21.06 -12.14
C ILE A 445 12.00 21.68 -12.67
N LYS A 446 12.67 22.53 -11.88
CA LYS A 446 13.92 23.19 -12.31
C LYS A 446 15.06 22.21 -12.61
N SER A 447 14.99 20.99 -12.08
CA SER A 447 16.04 19.97 -12.23
C SER A 447 15.67 18.80 -13.14
N THR A 448 14.42 18.71 -13.61
CA THR A 448 13.92 17.54 -14.35
C THR A 448 12.86 17.85 -15.42
N SER A 449 12.58 19.13 -15.72
CA SER A 449 11.66 19.53 -16.79
C SER A 449 12.33 19.51 -18.16
N GLU A 450 11.57 19.16 -19.20
CA GLU A 450 11.99 19.19 -20.62
C GLU A 450 12.57 20.53 -21.08
N LYS A 451 12.18 21.65 -20.45
CA LYS A 451 12.66 23.01 -20.78
C LYS A 451 13.98 23.41 -20.11
N LEU A 452 14.67 22.48 -19.45
CA LEU A 452 16.05 22.73 -18.98
C LEU A 452 16.91 23.21 -20.16
N PRO A 453 17.70 24.30 -20.02
CA PRO A 453 18.66 24.65 -21.05
C PRO A 453 19.68 23.52 -21.18
N LEU A 454 19.63 22.79 -22.30
CA LEU A 454 20.69 21.88 -22.71
C LEU A 454 21.91 22.70 -23.15
N LYS A 455 23.00 22.50 -22.40
CA LYS A 455 24.44 22.67 -22.70
C LYS A 455 25.14 23.74 -21.86
N VAL A 456 25.87 23.27 -20.84
CA VAL A 456 27.22 23.82 -20.65
C VAL A 456 28.08 23.14 -21.72
N SER A 457 28.46 23.90 -22.74
CA SER A 457 29.50 23.54 -23.69
C SER A 457 30.80 23.27 -22.91
N GLY A 458 31.21 22.02 -22.79
CA GLY A 458 32.44 21.69 -22.07
C GLY A 458 32.81 20.22 -21.99
N VAL A 459 31.86 19.29 -22.14
CA VAL A 459 32.21 17.87 -22.33
C VAL A 459 32.29 17.62 -23.83
N SER A 460 33.48 17.22 -24.27
CA SER A 460 33.82 17.01 -25.66
C SER A 460 32.81 16.13 -26.38
N LYS A 461 32.70 16.41 -27.67
CA LYS A 461 32.01 15.65 -28.69
C LYS A 461 32.73 14.30 -28.89
N ALA A 462 32.80 13.47 -27.86
CA ALA A 462 33.30 12.11 -27.97
C ALA A 462 32.18 11.22 -28.51
N GLU A 463 32.18 11.11 -29.84
CA GLU A 463 31.87 9.88 -30.54
C GLU A 463 30.42 9.37 -30.47
N ARG A 464 29.60 10.00 -31.31
CA ARG A 464 28.80 9.21 -32.26
C ARG A 464 29.75 8.52 -33.24
N LEU A 465 30.41 7.45 -32.80
CA LEU A 465 30.99 6.40 -33.63
C LEU A 465 30.51 5.12 -32.95
N ALA A 466 29.44 4.50 -33.45
CA ALA A 466 29.63 3.33 -34.30
C ALA A 466 30.80 2.47 -33.79
N SER A 467 30.55 1.65 -32.77
CA SER A 467 31.37 0.48 -32.51
C SER A 467 30.68 -0.72 -33.20
N PRO A 468 31.23 -1.21 -34.32
CA PRO A 468 30.81 -2.43 -34.95
C PRO A 468 31.30 -3.64 -34.15
N ALA A 469 30.52 -4.72 -34.25
CA ALA A 469 30.92 -6.11 -34.14
C ALA A 469 32.32 -6.40 -33.57
N TYR A 470 32.32 -6.94 -32.36
CA TYR A 470 33.40 -7.76 -31.83
C TYR A 470 33.57 -9.00 -32.74
N LYS A 471 34.51 -8.93 -33.69
CA LYS A 471 35.12 -10.09 -34.36
C LYS A 471 36.63 -9.95 -34.22
N LYS A 472 37.24 -10.81 -33.43
CA LYS A 472 38.64 -11.19 -33.58
C LYS A 472 38.85 -12.54 -32.89
N ASP A 473 38.87 -13.58 -33.71
CA ASP A 473 39.62 -14.82 -33.54
C ASP A 473 39.85 -15.38 -34.95
N ALA A 474 40.99 -15.01 -35.54
CA ALA A 474 41.64 -15.65 -36.68
C ALA A 474 42.99 -14.92 -36.93
N GLU A 475 44.04 -15.41 -36.28
CA GLU A 475 45.39 -15.59 -36.81
C GLU A 475 46.17 -16.56 -35.93
#